data_AF-Q5SJC3-F1
#
_entry.id   AF-Q5SJC3-F1
#
_cell.length_a   1.000
_cell.length_b   1.000
_cell.length_c   1.000
_cell.angle_alpha   90.00
_cell.angle_beta   90.00
_cell.angle_gamma   90.00
#
_symmetry.space_group_name_H-M   'P 1'
#
loop_
_entity.id
_entity.type
_entity.pdbx_description
1 polymer ?
#
loop_
_entity_poly.entity_id
_entity_poly.type
_entity_poly.pdbx_seq_one_letter_code
_entity_poly.pdbx_strand_id
1 'polypeptide(L)'
;MELKLIPIEKPENLNVILGQAHFIKTVEDLHEALVTAVPGIRFGLAFSEASGKRLVRRSGTDEALVELAVKNLLNLACGHVFLIVLGEGFYPINVLHAVKACPEVVRIYAATANPLKVVVAEEGEQRAILGVMDGFTPLGVEDEAEVAWRKDLLRRLGYKL
;
A
#
# COMPACT_ATOMS: atom_id res chain seq x y z
N MET A 1 -25.32 -8.92 -3.15
CA MET A 1 -24.25 -8.03 -2.67
C MET A 1 -23.89 -8.39 -1.24
N GLU A 2 -22.63 -8.73 -0.99
CA GLU A 2 -22.08 -9.03 0.34
C GLU A 2 -20.94 -8.05 0.68
N LEU A 3 -20.85 -7.59 1.93
CA LEU A 3 -19.74 -6.78 2.41
C LEU A 3 -18.79 -7.64 3.25
N LYS A 4 -17.50 -7.59 2.90
CA LYS A 4 -16.42 -8.32 3.55
C LYS A 4 -15.39 -7.35 4.12
N LEU A 5 -14.82 -7.70 5.28
CA LEU A 5 -13.68 -7.01 5.87
C LEU A 5 -12.45 -7.90 5.73
N ILE A 6 -11.52 -7.49 4.87
CA ILE A 6 -10.34 -8.29 4.55
C ILE A 6 -9.12 -7.63 5.20
N PRO A 7 -8.43 -8.30 6.14
CA PRO A 7 -7.21 -7.77 6.72
C PRO A 7 -6.07 -7.81 5.70
N ILE A 8 -5.20 -6.80 5.74
CA ILE A 8 -3.90 -6.87 5.09
C ILE A 8 -2.90 -7.47 6.08
N GLU A 9 -2.46 -8.69 5.79
CA GLU A 9 -1.48 -9.41 6.59
C GLU A 9 -0.08 -8.88 6.30
N LYS A 10 0.62 -8.45 7.35
CA LYS A 10 2.02 -8.02 7.29
C LYS A 10 2.62 -8.03 8.70
N PRO A 11 3.96 -8.15 8.83
CA PRO A 11 4.64 -7.78 10.05
C PRO A 11 4.36 -6.32 10.44
N GLU A 12 4.37 -6.00 11.73
CA GLU A 12 4.02 -4.68 12.25
C GLU A 12 4.98 -3.59 11.76
N ASN A 13 6.26 -3.91 11.60
CA ASN A 13 7.31 -2.98 11.17
C ASN A 13 7.33 -2.67 9.66
N LEU A 14 6.55 -3.38 8.84
CA LEU A 14 6.51 -3.16 7.40
C LEU A 14 5.41 -2.17 7.01
N ASN A 15 5.69 -1.33 6.01
CA ASN A 15 4.70 -0.45 5.42
C ASN A 15 4.06 -1.09 4.19
N VAL A 16 2.79 -0.78 3.94
CA VAL A 16 2.09 -1.16 2.71
C VAL A 16 1.51 0.05 2.01
N ILE A 17 1.43 0.00 0.68
CA ILE A 17 0.71 0.97 -0.14
C ILE A 17 -0.29 0.20 -0.99
N LEU A 18 -1.58 0.43 -0.75
CA LEU A 18 -2.69 -0.18 -1.49
C LEU A 18 -3.27 0.86 -2.43
N GLY A 19 -3.36 0.53 -3.72
CA GLY A 19 -3.90 1.44 -4.74
C GLY A 19 -4.69 0.73 -5.83
N GLN A 20 -5.22 1.53 -6.75
CA GLN A 20 -5.89 1.08 -7.96
C GLN A 20 -5.17 1.66 -9.17
N ALA A 21 -4.98 0.83 -10.18
CA ALA A 21 -4.36 1.20 -11.44
C ALA A 21 -5.14 0.60 -12.63
N HIS A 22 -4.55 0.60 -13.81
CA HIS A 22 -5.06 -0.15 -14.96
C HIS A 22 -3.89 -0.61 -15.83
N PHE A 23 -4.12 -1.51 -16.78
CA PHE A 23 -3.12 -1.89 -17.80
C PHE A 23 -1.89 -2.64 -17.25
N ILE A 24 -1.38 -3.58 -18.05
CA ILE A 24 -0.39 -4.57 -17.59
C ILE A 24 0.98 -3.93 -17.28
N LYS A 25 1.31 -2.79 -17.91
CA LYS A 25 2.56 -2.06 -17.67
C LYS A 25 2.70 -1.53 -16.24
N THR A 26 1.59 -1.41 -15.49
CA THR A 26 1.58 -1.05 -14.05
C THR A 26 2.66 -1.77 -13.24
N VAL A 27 2.85 -3.08 -13.46
CA VAL A 27 3.77 -3.87 -12.63
C VAL A 27 5.24 -3.50 -12.85
N GLU A 28 5.60 -3.10 -14.07
CA GLU A 28 6.96 -2.68 -14.41
C GLU A 28 7.18 -1.22 -14.01
N ASP A 29 6.23 -0.33 -14.31
CA ASP A 29 6.38 1.11 -14.03
C ASP A 29 6.41 1.42 -12.54
N LEU A 30 5.60 0.71 -11.75
CA LEU A 30 5.68 0.81 -10.29
C LEU A 30 6.99 0.25 -9.74
N HIS A 31 7.54 -0.82 -10.34
CA HIS A 31 8.84 -1.33 -9.95
C HIS A 31 9.93 -0.27 -10.21
N GLU A 32 9.98 0.27 -11.43
CA GLU A 32 10.94 1.30 -11.84
C GLU A 32 10.83 2.57 -10.99
N ALA A 33 9.61 3.01 -10.69
CA ALA A 33 9.35 4.14 -9.81
C ALA A 33 9.92 3.93 -8.40
N LEU A 34 9.79 2.72 -7.85
CA LEU A 34 10.30 2.40 -6.51
C LEU A 34 11.83 2.36 -6.48
N VAL A 35 12.47 1.63 -7.41
CA VAL A 35 13.95 1.51 -7.43
C VAL A 35 14.64 2.83 -7.74
N THR A 36 13.98 3.73 -8.45
CA THR A 36 14.50 5.08 -8.75
C THR A 36 14.30 6.05 -7.59
N ALA A 37 13.26 5.86 -6.77
CA ALA A 37 12.95 6.76 -5.66
C ALA A 37 13.92 6.61 -4.47
N VAL A 38 14.36 5.38 -4.15
CA VAL A 38 15.29 5.11 -3.06
C VAL A 38 16.32 4.06 -3.47
N PRO A 39 17.63 4.39 -3.53
CA PRO A 39 18.67 3.42 -3.80
C PRO A 39 18.65 2.27 -2.78
N GLY A 40 18.71 1.03 -3.27
CA GLY A 40 18.72 -0.16 -2.41
C GLY A 40 17.36 -0.50 -1.76
N ILE A 41 16.26 0.09 -2.24
CA ILE A 41 14.92 -0.23 -1.73
C ILE A 41 14.62 -1.74 -1.79
N ARG A 42 14.09 -2.27 -0.69
CA ARG A 42 13.53 -3.62 -0.62
C ARG A 42 12.02 -3.54 -0.63
N PHE A 43 11.38 -4.18 -1.59
CA PHE A 43 9.93 -4.22 -1.66
C PHE A 43 9.42 -5.45 -2.41
N GLY A 44 8.14 -5.74 -2.19
CA GLY A 44 7.34 -6.61 -3.02
C GLY A 44 6.16 -5.86 -3.61
N LEU A 45 5.81 -6.15 -4.86
CA LEU A 45 4.71 -5.54 -5.59
C LEU A 45 3.87 -6.65 -6.22
N ALA A 46 2.56 -6.52 -6.08
CA ALA A 46 1.59 -7.35 -6.79
C ALA A 46 0.49 -6.46 -7.40
N PHE A 47 0.01 -6.82 -8.58
CA PHE A 47 -1.05 -6.14 -9.33
C PHE A 47 -2.05 -7.15 -9.90
N SER A 48 -3.34 -6.95 -9.66
CA SER A 48 -4.41 -7.84 -10.13
C SER A 48 -4.88 -7.44 -11.53
N GLU A 49 -4.58 -8.24 -12.54
CA GLU A 49 -5.13 -8.06 -13.89
C GLU A 49 -6.65 -8.31 -13.87
N ALA A 50 -7.46 -7.36 -14.35
CA ALA A 50 -8.92 -7.47 -14.27
C ALA A 50 -9.58 -8.14 -15.49
N SER A 51 -8.82 -8.43 -16.55
CA SER A 51 -9.32 -9.02 -17.80
C SER A 51 -8.34 -10.04 -18.37
N GLY A 52 -8.69 -10.70 -19.47
CA GLY A 52 -7.81 -11.67 -20.12
C GLY A 52 -7.53 -12.87 -19.21
N LYS A 53 -6.26 -13.10 -18.86
CA LYS A 53 -5.87 -14.24 -18.00
C LYS A 53 -6.20 -14.02 -16.53
N ARG A 54 -6.54 -12.79 -16.10
CA ARG A 54 -6.90 -12.43 -14.72
C ARG A 54 -5.84 -12.86 -13.69
N LEU A 55 -4.56 -12.74 -14.04
CA LEU A 55 -3.46 -13.16 -13.18
C LEU A 55 -3.00 -12.04 -12.25
N VAL A 56 -2.52 -12.41 -11.06
CA VAL A 56 -1.72 -11.50 -10.24
C VAL A 56 -0.34 -11.38 -10.88
N ARG A 57 -0.03 -10.18 -11.38
CA ARG A 57 1.30 -9.79 -11.86
C ARG A 57 2.13 -9.36 -10.67
N ARG A 58 3.41 -9.71 -10.65
CA ARG A 58 4.27 -9.47 -9.50
C ARG A 58 5.67 -9.04 -9.91
N SER A 59 6.29 -8.23 -9.09
CA SER A 59 7.67 -7.77 -9.23
C SER A 59 8.18 -7.28 -7.87
N GLY A 60 9.48 -7.10 -7.72
CA GLY A 60 10.07 -6.60 -6.48
C GLY A 60 11.56 -6.84 -6.40
N THR A 61 12.15 -6.40 -5.31
CA THR A 61 13.58 -6.56 -5.00
C THR A 61 13.83 -7.50 -3.82
N ASP A 62 12.75 -7.99 -3.18
CA ASP A 62 12.80 -8.97 -2.10
C ASP A 62 11.69 -10.01 -2.27
N GLU A 63 12.06 -11.27 -2.51
CA GLU A 63 11.11 -12.34 -2.83
C GLU A 63 10.08 -12.59 -1.72
N ALA A 64 10.48 -12.47 -0.44
CA ALA A 64 9.57 -12.69 0.67
C ALA A 64 8.49 -11.60 0.73
N LEU A 65 8.86 -10.36 0.42
CA LEU A 65 7.92 -9.26 0.31
C LEU A 65 7.00 -9.41 -0.92
N VAL A 66 7.52 -9.94 -2.04
CA VAL A 66 6.73 -10.22 -3.24
C VAL A 66 5.64 -11.25 -2.94
N GLU A 67 6.00 -12.37 -2.31
CA GLU A 67 5.03 -13.40 -1.91
C GLU A 67 3.98 -12.86 -0.93
N LEU A 68 4.38 -11.99 0.00
CA LEU A 68 3.45 -11.32 0.91
C LEU A 68 2.48 -10.40 0.16
N ALA A 69 2.95 -9.64 -0.84
CA ALA A 69 2.10 -8.80 -1.66
C ALA A 69 1.08 -9.62 -2.47
N VAL A 70 1.54 -10.72 -3.08
CA VAL A 70 0.70 -11.65 -3.86
C VAL A 70 -0.38 -12.29 -2.99
N LYS A 71 -0.01 -12.80 -1.81
CA LYS A 71 -0.95 -13.42 -0.87
C LYS A 71 -2.08 -12.47 -0.49
N ASN A 72 -1.75 -11.23 -0.14
CA ASN A 72 -2.77 -10.23 0.20
C ASN A 72 -3.67 -9.87 -0.99
N LEU A 73 -3.11 -9.75 -2.20
CA LEU A 73 -3.91 -9.46 -3.39
C LEU A 73 -4.88 -10.59 -3.75
N LEU A 74 -4.46 -11.85 -3.60
CA LEU A 74 -5.32 -13.01 -3.79
C LEU A 74 -6.46 -13.02 -2.77
N ASN A 75 -6.19 -12.65 -1.51
CA ASN A 75 -7.24 -12.53 -0.49
C ASN A 75 -8.24 -11.41 -0.83
N LEU A 76 -7.76 -10.24 -1.30
CA LEU A 76 -8.61 -9.13 -1.74
C LEU A 76 -9.44 -9.49 -2.99
N ALA A 77 -8.84 -10.21 -3.94
CA ALA A 77 -9.38 -10.60 -5.25
C ALA A 77 -10.16 -9.49 -6.00
N CYS A 78 -9.74 -8.23 -5.84
CA CYS A 78 -10.31 -7.09 -6.55
C CYS A 78 -9.47 -6.81 -7.81
N GLY A 79 -10.12 -6.72 -8.97
CA GLY A 79 -9.45 -6.42 -10.22
C GLY A 79 -8.82 -5.01 -10.21
N HIS A 80 -7.69 -4.87 -10.90
CA HIS A 80 -6.98 -3.60 -11.08
C HIS A 80 -6.47 -2.95 -9.78
N VAL A 81 -6.36 -3.73 -8.71
CA VAL A 81 -5.75 -3.32 -7.45
C VAL A 81 -4.27 -3.69 -7.46
N PHE A 82 -3.42 -2.85 -6.87
CA PHE A 82 -2.04 -3.18 -6.56
C PHE A 82 -1.74 -3.02 -5.08
N LEU A 83 -0.79 -3.80 -4.58
CA LEU A 83 -0.24 -3.68 -3.24
C LEU A 83 1.29 -3.67 -3.35
N ILE A 84 1.89 -2.67 -2.74
CA ILE A 84 3.34 -2.60 -2.49
C ILE A 84 3.55 -2.88 -1.01
N VAL A 85 4.46 -3.80 -0.69
CA VAL A 85 4.97 -4.04 0.67
C VAL A 85 6.39 -3.52 0.70
N LEU A 86 6.65 -2.50 1.52
CA LEU A 86 7.97 -1.93 1.72
C LEU A 86 8.70 -2.66 2.85
N GLY A 87 9.95 -3.02 2.60
CA GLY A 87 10.83 -3.60 3.58
C GLY A 87 11.14 -2.63 4.72
N GLU A 88 11.64 -3.18 5.82
CA GLU A 88 12.02 -2.40 6.99
C GLU A 88 13.04 -1.29 6.64
N GLY A 89 12.81 -0.10 7.20
CA GLY A 89 13.61 1.10 6.94
C GLY A 89 13.15 1.93 5.75
N PHE A 90 12.19 1.46 4.95
CA PHE A 90 11.61 2.22 3.83
C PHE A 90 10.19 2.68 4.17
N TYR A 91 9.90 3.96 3.92
CA TYR A 91 8.65 4.58 4.32
C TYR A 91 7.86 5.09 3.10
N PRO A 92 6.52 5.08 3.15
CA PRO A 92 5.70 5.55 2.04
C PRO A 92 6.02 6.98 1.59
N ILE A 93 6.39 7.87 2.53
CA ILE A 93 6.76 9.25 2.23
C ILE A 93 7.96 9.38 1.27
N ASN A 94 8.79 8.33 1.14
CA ASN A 94 9.91 8.33 0.21
C ASN A 94 9.47 8.08 -1.24
N VAL A 95 8.35 7.39 -1.45
CA VAL A 95 7.97 6.83 -2.76
C VAL A 95 6.59 7.26 -3.26
N LEU A 96 5.72 7.78 -2.39
CA LEU A 96 4.32 8.07 -2.70
C LEU A 96 4.14 9.01 -3.89
N HIS A 97 5.03 9.99 -4.08
CA HIS A 97 4.95 10.89 -5.22
C HIS A 97 5.30 10.17 -6.54
N ALA A 98 6.33 9.33 -6.54
CA ALA A 98 6.71 8.54 -7.71
C ALA A 98 5.58 7.56 -8.11
N VAL A 99 5.01 6.85 -7.12
CA VAL A 99 3.87 5.95 -7.34
C VAL A 99 2.66 6.70 -7.91
N LYS A 100 2.32 7.88 -7.38
CA LYS A 100 1.20 8.71 -7.89
C LYS A 100 1.46 9.26 -9.29
N ALA A 101 2.71 9.38 -9.70
CA ALA A 101 3.09 9.93 -11.00
C ALA A 101 3.04 8.88 -12.12
N CYS A 102 2.97 7.58 -11.80
CA CYS A 102 2.78 6.53 -12.79
C CYS A 102 1.42 6.73 -13.50
N PRO A 103 1.39 6.79 -14.84
CA PRO A 103 0.19 7.15 -15.59
C PRO A 103 -0.95 6.13 -15.44
N GLU A 104 -0.63 4.88 -15.12
CA GLU A 104 -1.61 3.83 -14.84
C GLU A 104 -2.32 3.98 -13.50
N VAL A 105 -1.72 4.70 -12.53
CA VAL A 105 -2.23 4.78 -11.16
C VAL A 105 -3.41 5.76 -11.09
N VAL A 106 -4.58 5.23 -10.72
CA VAL A 106 -5.82 6.00 -10.63
C VAL A 106 -6.00 6.59 -9.22
N ARG A 107 -5.68 5.81 -8.18
CA ARG A 107 -5.80 6.25 -6.78
C ARG A 107 -4.98 5.41 -5.82
N ILE A 108 -4.69 5.99 -4.66
CA ILE A 108 -4.13 5.31 -3.49
C ILE A 108 -5.22 5.26 -2.41
N TYR A 109 -5.47 4.07 -1.86
CA TYR A 109 -6.42 3.87 -0.77
C TYR A 109 -5.77 4.06 0.60
N ALA A 110 -4.57 3.52 0.79
CA ALA A 110 -3.85 3.54 2.06
C ALA A 110 -2.34 3.48 1.85
N ALA A 111 -1.59 4.03 2.80
CA ALA A 111 -0.14 3.99 2.85
C ALA A 111 0.32 4.01 4.32
N THR A 112 0.56 2.84 4.92
CA THR A 112 0.61 2.70 6.39
C THR A 112 1.40 1.49 6.88
N ALA A 113 1.86 1.56 8.12
CA ALA A 113 2.34 0.41 8.90
C ALA A 113 1.32 -0.04 9.97
N ASN A 114 0.19 0.65 10.13
CA ASN A 114 -0.84 0.27 11.10
C ASN A 114 -1.53 -1.04 10.70
N PRO A 115 -2.28 -1.66 11.63
CA PRO A 115 -3.30 -2.64 11.25
C PRO A 115 -4.25 -2.05 10.21
N LEU A 116 -4.45 -2.78 9.11
CA LEU A 116 -5.23 -2.32 7.97
C LEU A 116 -6.28 -3.36 7.58
N LYS A 117 -7.53 -2.94 7.45
CA LYS A 117 -8.61 -3.74 6.86
C LYS A 117 -9.18 -3.03 5.64
N VAL A 118 -9.57 -3.80 4.64
CA VAL A 118 -10.18 -3.31 3.40
C VAL A 118 -11.65 -3.71 3.38
N VAL A 119 -12.53 -2.74 3.14
CA VAL A 119 -13.97 -2.98 2.97
C VAL A 119 -14.21 -3.34 1.52
N VAL A 120 -14.62 -4.59 1.28
CA VAL A 120 -14.86 -5.13 -0.07
C VAL A 120 -16.33 -5.45 -0.25
N ALA A 121 -16.92 -4.92 -1.32
CA ALA A 121 -18.23 -5.38 -1.81
C ALA A 121 -18.04 -6.50 -2.82
N GLU A 122 -18.87 -7.53 -2.74
CA GLU A 122 -18.85 -8.69 -3.63
C GLU A 122 -20.23 -8.95 -4.23
N GLU A 123 -20.27 -9.15 -5.55
CA GLU A 123 -21.45 -9.49 -6.33
C GLU A 123 -21.03 -10.42 -7.49
N GLY A 124 -21.46 -11.69 -7.45
CA GLY A 124 -21.04 -12.68 -8.45
C GLY A 124 -19.52 -12.83 -8.53
N GLU A 125 -18.95 -12.64 -9.72
CA GLU A 125 -17.50 -12.69 -9.94
C GLU A 125 -16.77 -11.34 -9.72
N GLN A 126 -17.49 -10.31 -9.29
CA GLN A 126 -16.95 -8.96 -9.17
C GLN A 126 -16.74 -8.58 -7.71
N ARG A 127 -15.61 -7.94 -7.43
CA ARG A 127 -15.26 -7.39 -6.12
C ARG A 127 -14.76 -5.96 -6.27
N ALA A 128 -15.18 -5.10 -5.36
CA ALA A 128 -14.82 -3.68 -5.34
C ALA A 128 -14.36 -3.24 -3.97
N ILE A 129 -13.27 -2.47 -3.92
CA ILE A 129 -12.85 -1.78 -2.69
C ILE A 129 -13.73 -0.55 -2.50
N LEU A 130 -14.48 -0.53 -1.40
CA LEU A 130 -15.29 0.61 -0.98
C LEU A 130 -14.51 1.58 -0.10
N GLY A 131 -13.51 1.09 0.63
CA GLY A 131 -12.69 1.91 1.53
C GLY A 131 -11.75 1.07 2.38
N VAL A 132 -11.07 1.73 3.31
CA VAL A 132 -10.09 1.14 4.23
C VAL A 132 -10.35 1.57 5.67
N MET A 133 -9.97 0.73 6.61
CA MET A 133 -9.86 1.03 8.04
C MET A 133 -8.37 0.98 8.40
N ASP A 134 -7.74 2.15 8.45
CA ASP A 134 -6.31 2.33 8.74
C ASP A 134 -6.13 2.72 10.22
N GLY A 135 -5.62 1.78 11.02
CA GLY A 135 -5.41 1.99 12.44
C GLY A 135 -6.70 2.08 13.25
N PHE A 136 -6.73 3.01 14.22
CA PHE A 136 -7.74 3.10 15.26
C PHE A 136 -8.42 4.48 15.27
N THR A 137 -9.58 4.57 15.91
CA THR A 137 -10.32 5.82 16.07
C THR A 137 -9.56 6.82 16.96
N PRO A 138 -9.64 8.14 16.68
CA PRO A 138 -9.09 9.16 17.57
C PRO A 138 -9.69 9.08 18.98
N LEU A 139 -8.85 9.27 20.02
CA LEU A 139 -9.27 9.26 21.43
C LEU A 139 -9.44 10.66 22.03
N GLY A 140 -9.02 11.71 21.31
CA GLY A 140 -9.04 13.08 21.79
C GLY A 140 -8.34 14.05 20.84
N VAL A 141 -8.08 15.26 21.33
CA VAL A 141 -7.33 16.31 20.65
C VAL A 141 -6.03 16.52 21.41
N GLU A 142 -4.92 16.72 20.69
CA GLU A 142 -3.61 17.01 21.30
C GLU A 142 -3.65 18.28 22.16
N ASP A 143 -2.94 18.26 23.29
CA ASP A 143 -2.67 19.45 24.10
C ASP A 143 -1.31 20.07 23.74
N GLU A 144 -0.92 21.15 24.43
CA GLU A 144 0.36 21.83 24.16
C GLU A 144 1.59 20.93 24.40
N ALA A 145 1.51 19.98 25.33
CA ALA A 145 2.60 19.05 25.60
C ALA A 145 2.76 18.04 24.44
N GLU A 146 1.64 17.51 23.92
CA GLU A 146 1.62 16.64 22.75
C GLU A 146 2.09 17.37 21.48
N VAL A 147 1.70 18.64 21.31
CA VAL A 147 2.20 19.51 20.21
C VAL A 147 3.72 19.68 20.30
N ALA A 148 4.24 19.95 21.50
CA ALA A 148 5.68 20.10 21.72
C ALA A 148 6.42 18.79 21.42
N TRP A 149 5.89 17.66 21.89
CA TRP A 149 6.44 16.33 21.64
C TRP A 149 6.54 16.00 20.15
N ARG A 150 5.43 16.12 19.38
CA ARG A 150 5.48 15.77 17.94
C ARG A 150 6.38 16.69 17.13
N LYS A 151 6.51 17.96 17.54
CA LYS A 151 7.44 18.92 16.90
C LYS A 151 8.90 18.56 17.18
N ASP A 152 9.21 18.12 18.39
CA ASP A 152 10.56 17.69 18.78
C ASP A 152 10.92 16.37 18.08
N LEU A 153 10.00 15.41 18.03
CA LEU A 153 10.18 14.15 17.30
C LEU A 153 10.59 14.37 15.84
N LEU A 154 9.90 15.25 15.12
CA LEU A 154 10.21 15.53 13.70
C LEU A 154 11.61 16.14 13.50
N ARG A 155 12.12 16.93 14.48
CA ARG A 155 13.49 17.47 14.46
C ARG A 155 14.52 16.40 14.78
N ARG A 156 14.24 15.55 15.77
CA ARG A 156 15.10 14.39 16.10
C ARG A 156 15.25 13.43 14.93
N LEU A 157 14.17 13.23 14.16
CA LEU A 157 14.18 12.43 12.93
C LEU A 157 14.78 13.17 11.71
N GLY A 158 15.09 14.47 11.83
CA GLY A 158 15.73 15.26 10.78
C GLY A 158 14.80 15.76 9.67
N TYR A 159 13.48 15.69 9.84
CA TYR A 159 12.50 16.14 8.83
C TYR A 159 12.15 17.63 8.91
N LYS A 160 12.52 18.31 9.99
CA LYS A 160 12.25 19.75 10.24
C LYS A 160 13.45 20.43 10.88
N LEU A 161 13.59 21.73 10.61
CA LEU A 161 14.54 22.65 11.24
C LEU A 161 13.79 23.49 12.29
#